data_AF-A0A356UDZ0-F1
#
_entry.id   AF-A0A356UDZ0-F1
#
_cell.length_a   1.000
_cell.length_b   1.000
_cell.length_c   1.000
_cell.angle_alpha   90.00
_cell.angle_beta   90.00
_cell.angle_gamma   90.00
#
_symmetry.space_group_name_H-M   'P 1'
#
loop_
_entity.id
_entity.type
_entity.pdbx_description
1 polymer ?
#
loop_
_entity_poly.entity_id
_entity_poly.type
_entity_poly.pdbx_seq_one_letter_code
_entity_poly.pdbx_strand_id
1 'polypeptide(L)'
;MFSSFRSRLTITYIVLIAVIIFVAGVFLSLIFKSYYFKSVNSNLLYEARLVAEMSRYYNGKSDVQEFFQQVCLRAARDTNTRVTIVDENGRVLGDSMYEPEKMGIHKNRPEFYQALHNGNGMETRYSETAGIRMLYVAVPFQQGEIKGAVRLARSLTQVEAFYHRV
;
A
#
# COMPACT_ATOMS: atom_id res chain seq x y z
N MET A 1 -1.77 -40.46 -48.41
CA MET A 1 -2.34 -41.06 -47.18
C MET A 1 -1.36 -41.04 -46.00
N PHE A 2 -0.57 -39.96 -45.81
CA PHE A 2 0.44 -39.83 -44.74
C PHE A 2 0.14 -38.69 -43.74
N SER A 3 -1.05 -38.08 -43.80
CA SER A 3 -1.43 -36.96 -42.92
C SER A 3 -1.79 -37.40 -41.50
N SER A 4 -2.23 -38.64 -41.28
CA SER A 4 -2.69 -39.10 -39.95
C SER A 4 -1.56 -39.18 -38.93
N PHE A 5 -0.38 -39.68 -39.33
CA PHE A 5 0.77 -39.79 -38.44
C PHE A 5 1.43 -38.44 -38.16
N ARG A 6 1.68 -37.64 -39.21
CA ARG A 6 2.28 -36.31 -39.08
C ARG A 6 1.38 -35.36 -38.29
N SER A 7 0.06 -35.34 -38.56
CA SER A 7 -0.89 -34.50 -37.83
C SER A 7 -1.02 -34.89 -36.36
N ARG A 8 -1.09 -36.20 -36.05
CA ARG A 8 -1.16 -36.67 -34.65
C ARG A 8 0.10 -36.29 -33.88
N LEU A 9 1.27 -36.40 -34.50
CA LEU A 9 2.54 -35.97 -33.92
C LEU A 9 2.56 -34.45 -33.70
N THR A 10 2.19 -33.65 -34.72
CA THR A 10 2.12 -32.18 -34.62
C THR A 10 1.17 -31.73 -33.52
N ILE A 11 -0.03 -32.30 -33.42
CA ILE A 11 -1.01 -31.96 -32.37
C ILE A 11 -0.45 -32.29 -30.99
N THR A 12 0.21 -33.43 -30.83
CA THR A 12 0.81 -33.83 -29.54
C THR A 12 1.87 -32.82 -29.10
N TYR A 13 2.74 -32.37 -30.02
CA TYR A 13 3.73 -31.33 -29.72
C TYR A 13 3.08 -29.98 -29.42
N ILE A 14 2.02 -29.58 -30.14
CA ILE A 14 1.29 -28.33 -29.86
C ILE A 14 0.68 -28.37 -28.45
N VAL A 15 0.02 -29.46 -28.08
CA VAL A 15 -0.57 -29.63 -26.74
C VAL A 15 0.51 -29.60 -25.67
N LEU A 16 1.64 -30.29 -25.89
CA LEU A 16 2.76 -30.28 -24.95
C LEU A 16 3.34 -28.87 -24.78
N ILE A 17 3.54 -28.12 -25.85
CA ILE A 17 4.00 -26.72 -25.80
C ILE A 17 2.98 -25.85 -25.07
N ALA A 18 1.69 -26.00 -25.35
CA ALA A 18 0.63 -25.24 -24.69
C ALA A 18 0.60 -25.49 -23.17
N VAL A 19 0.76 -26.74 -22.74
CA VAL A 19 0.85 -27.10 -21.31
C VAL A 19 2.08 -26.47 -20.66
N ILE A 20 3.24 -26.50 -21.33
CA ILE A 20 4.46 -25.88 -20.81
C ILE A 20 4.27 -24.36 -20.66
N ILE A 21 3.70 -23.69 -21.67
CA ILE A 21 3.43 -22.24 -21.62
C ILE A 21 2.45 -21.93 -20.50
N PHE A 22 1.40 -22.73 -20.32
CA PHE A 22 0.42 -22.54 -19.25
C PHE A 22 1.05 -22.64 -17.87
N VAL A 23 1.83 -23.70 -17.61
CA VAL A 23 2.53 -23.91 -16.34
C VAL A 23 3.52 -22.77 -16.08
N ALA A 24 4.30 -22.38 -17.09
CA ALA A 24 5.24 -21.26 -16.98
C ALA A 24 4.51 -19.94 -16.68
N GLY A 25 3.37 -19.69 -17.33
CA GLY A 25 2.53 -18.51 -17.10
C GLY A 25 2.00 -18.44 -15.67
N VAL A 26 1.47 -19.55 -15.15
CA VAL A 26 1.00 -19.63 -13.75
C VAL A 26 2.16 -19.37 -12.78
N PHE A 27 3.31 -20.00 -13.01
CA PHE A 27 4.48 -19.85 -12.15
C PHE A 27 5.02 -18.41 -12.14
N LEU A 28 5.15 -17.80 -13.32
CA LEU A 28 5.57 -16.40 -13.48
C LEU A 28 4.61 -15.45 -12.78
N SER A 29 3.30 -15.69 -12.90
CA SER A 29 2.27 -14.90 -12.25
C SER A 29 2.48 -14.87 -10.73
N LEU A 30 2.62 -16.04 -10.10
CA LEU A 30 2.83 -16.16 -8.65
C LEU A 30 4.08 -15.40 -8.17
N ILE A 31 5.19 -15.49 -8.91
CA ILE A 31 6.41 -14.74 -8.61
C ILE A 31 6.17 -13.24 -8.70
N PHE A 32 5.52 -12.80 -9.78
CA PHE A 32 5.28 -11.39 -10.05
C PHE A 32 4.42 -10.74 -8.95
N LYS A 33 3.42 -11.43 -8.43
CA LYS A 33 2.59 -10.94 -7.31
C LYS A 33 3.40 -10.72 -6.05
N SER A 34 4.21 -11.70 -5.66
CA SER A 34 5.07 -11.60 -4.47
C SER A 34 6.04 -10.43 -4.59
N TYR A 35 6.69 -10.32 -5.76
CA TYR A 35 7.62 -9.24 -6.05
C TYR A 35 6.95 -7.85 -6.02
N TYR A 36 5.81 -7.71 -6.71
CA TYR A 36 5.09 -6.44 -6.77
C TYR A 36 4.59 -6.01 -5.38
N PHE A 37 3.98 -6.93 -4.62
CA PHE A 37 3.51 -6.63 -3.27
C PHE A 37 4.66 -6.17 -2.36
N LYS A 38 5.80 -6.87 -2.40
CA LYS A 38 7.00 -6.50 -1.63
C LYS A 38 7.55 -5.13 -2.06
N SER A 39 7.56 -4.85 -3.36
CA SER A 39 7.97 -3.56 -3.92
C SER A 39 7.07 -2.41 -3.44
N VAL A 40 5.75 -2.54 -3.57
CA VAL A 40 4.79 -1.53 -3.11
C VAL A 40 4.92 -1.30 -1.61
N ASN A 41 5.01 -2.37 -0.81
CA ASN A 41 5.19 -2.25 0.63
C ASN A 41 6.48 -1.49 0.99
N SER A 42 7.59 -1.81 0.32
CA SER A 42 8.88 -1.16 0.58
C SER A 42 8.83 0.32 0.19
N ASN A 43 8.24 0.64 -0.98
CA ASN A 43 8.09 2.02 -1.43
C ASN A 43 7.23 2.84 -0.46
N LEU A 44 6.07 2.30 -0.04
CA LEU A 44 5.22 2.97 0.95
C LEU A 44 5.92 3.16 2.29
N LEU A 45 6.76 2.21 2.71
CA LEU A 45 7.55 2.34 3.93
C LEU A 45 8.57 3.48 3.81
N TYR A 46 9.28 3.60 2.69
CA TYR A 46 10.22 4.69 2.46
C TYR A 46 9.52 6.05 2.34
N GLU A 47 8.43 6.12 1.58
CA GLU A 47 7.60 7.32 1.46
C GLU A 47 7.06 7.73 2.85
N ALA A 48 6.55 6.80 3.66
CA ALA A 48 6.07 7.06 5.01
C ALA A 48 7.18 7.57 5.95
N ARG A 49 8.40 7.05 5.82
CA ARG A 49 9.57 7.56 6.57
C ARG A 49 9.92 8.99 6.19
N LEU A 50 9.87 9.33 4.91
CA LEU A 50 10.11 10.70 4.46
C LEU A 50 9.06 11.66 5.01
N VAL A 51 7.79 11.26 5.02
CA VAL A 51 6.70 12.07 5.60
C VAL A 51 6.82 12.15 7.14
N ALA A 52 7.26 11.07 7.79
CA ALA A 52 7.58 11.09 9.21
C ALA A 52 8.74 12.05 9.53
N GLU A 53 9.73 12.18 8.64
CA GLU A 53 10.78 13.19 8.76
C GLU A 53 10.25 14.60 8.51
N MET A 54 9.38 14.79 7.50
CA MET A 54 8.70 16.08 7.26
C MET A 54 7.91 16.55 8.50
N SER A 55 7.28 15.60 9.20
CA SER A 55 6.51 15.82 10.42
C SER A 55 7.38 16.36 11.58
N ARG A 56 8.70 16.11 11.56
CA ARG A 56 9.65 16.62 12.55
C ARG A 56 10.05 18.08 12.34
N TYR A 57 9.72 18.69 11.20
CA TYR A 57 9.95 20.13 11.03
C TYR A 57 8.96 21.01 11.81
N TYR A 58 7.99 20.42 12.51
CA TYR A 58 7.12 21.17 13.40
C TYR A 58 7.95 21.86 14.50
N ASN A 59 7.84 23.18 14.55
CA ASN A 59 8.65 24.04 15.43
C ASN A 59 7.83 24.70 16.55
N GLY A 60 6.56 24.29 16.74
CA GLY A 60 5.69 24.83 17.79
C GLY A 60 5.13 26.24 17.52
N LYS A 61 5.46 26.88 16.40
CA LYS A 61 5.03 28.26 16.11
C LYS A 61 3.70 28.37 15.38
N SER A 62 3.35 27.36 14.59
CA SER A 62 2.09 27.29 13.85
C SER A 62 1.07 26.43 14.60
N ASP A 63 -0.20 26.58 14.24
CA ASP A 63 -1.22 25.64 14.66
C ASP A 63 -0.81 24.21 14.28
N VAL A 64 -1.00 23.29 15.22
CA VAL A 64 -0.58 21.88 15.09
C VAL A 64 -1.32 21.23 13.93
N GLN A 65 -2.64 21.41 13.89
CA GLN A 65 -3.49 20.76 12.90
C GLN A 65 -3.25 21.34 11.51
N GLU A 66 -3.11 22.66 11.40
CA GLU A 66 -2.78 23.32 10.13
C GLU A 66 -1.45 22.79 9.55
N PHE A 67 -0.41 22.68 10.38
CA PHE A 67 0.89 22.15 9.95
C PHE A 67 0.79 20.72 9.42
N PHE A 68 0.22 19.79 10.21
CA PHE A 68 0.13 18.40 9.82
C PHE A 68 -0.81 18.17 8.64
N GLN A 69 -1.86 18.98 8.51
CA GLN A 69 -2.73 18.97 7.33
C GLN A 69 -1.95 19.36 6.07
N GLN A 70 -1.12 20.40 6.11
CA GLN A 70 -0.28 20.80 4.97
C GLN A 70 0.75 19.72 4.60
N VAL A 71 1.36 19.07 5.61
CA VAL A 71 2.25 17.92 5.38
C VAL A 71 1.51 16.79 4.64
N CYS A 72 0.29 16.43 5.09
CA CYS A 72 -0.50 15.39 4.45
C CYS A 72 -0.85 15.74 2.99
N LEU A 73 -1.31 16.97 2.73
CA LEU A 73 -1.70 17.41 1.39
C LEU A 73 -0.51 17.44 0.42
N ARG A 74 0.65 17.91 0.88
CA ARG A 74 1.87 17.95 0.06
C ARG A 74 2.40 16.55 -0.23
N ALA A 75 2.53 15.73 0.81
CA ALA A 75 2.99 14.35 0.67
C ALA A 75 2.07 13.53 -0.23
N ALA A 76 0.75 13.69 -0.12
CA ALA A 76 -0.20 12.98 -0.96
C ALA A 76 -0.08 13.35 -2.44
N ARG A 77 0.19 14.64 -2.73
CA ARG A 77 0.45 15.11 -4.11
C ARG A 77 1.69 14.45 -4.69
N ASP A 78 2.78 14.39 -3.92
CA ASP A 78 4.08 13.92 -4.41
C ASP A 78 4.16 12.39 -4.50
N THR A 79 3.43 11.67 -3.63
CA THR A 79 3.43 10.19 -3.57
C THR A 79 2.26 9.54 -4.31
N ASN A 80 1.24 10.32 -4.69
CA ASN A 80 -0.04 9.81 -5.19
C ASN A 80 -0.62 8.73 -4.26
N THR A 81 -0.57 8.98 -2.94
CA THR A 81 -1.14 8.12 -1.90
C THR A 81 -2.01 8.93 -0.96
N ARG A 82 -2.94 8.26 -0.26
CA ARG A 82 -3.60 8.91 0.87
C ARG A 82 -2.66 8.91 2.06
N VAL A 83 -2.45 10.08 2.65
CA VAL A 83 -1.60 10.29 3.82
C VAL A 83 -2.46 10.67 5.01
N THR A 84 -2.25 10.03 6.14
CA THR A 84 -2.91 10.35 7.42
C THR A 84 -1.85 10.44 8.51
N ILE A 85 -1.91 11.48 9.34
CA ILE A 85 -1.04 11.64 10.51
C ILE A 85 -1.91 11.60 11.77
N VAL A 86 -1.48 10.80 12.75
CA VAL A 86 -2.17 10.66 14.04
C VAL A 86 -1.22 10.91 15.20
N ASP A 87 -1.76 11.34 16.34
CA ASP A 87 -1.04 11.33 17.61
C ASP A 87 -1.03 9.93 18.27
N GLU A 88 -0.33 9.80 19.40
CA GLU A 88 -0.26 8.55 20.18
C GLU A 88 -1.60 8.06 20.73
N ASN A 89 -2.59 8.96 20.84
CA ASN A 89 -3.95 8.65 21.24
C ASN A 89 -4.82 8.23 20.06
N GLY A 90 -4.28 8.28 18.84
CA GLY A 90 -4.97 7.97 17.59
C GLY A 90 -5.89 9.09 17.11
N ARG A 91 -5.79 10.30 17.64
CA ARG A 91 -6.47 11.48 17.09
C ARG A 91 -5.81 11.85 15.77
N VAL A 92 -6.61 12.15 14.76
CA VAL A 92 -6.11 12.59 13.45
C VAL A 92 -5.64 14.04 13.55
N LEU A 93 -4.37 14.27 13.25
CA LEU A 93 -3.74 15.60 13.17
C LEU A 93 -3.80 16.17 11.74
N GLY A 94 -3.87 15.30 10.74
CA GLY A 94 -4.01 15.66 9.33
C GLY A 94 -4.41 14.46 8.47
N ASP A 95 -5.17 14.69 7.40
CA ASP A 95 -5.50 13.68 6.41
C ASP A 95 -5.62 14.31 5.01
N SER A 96 -5.07 13.66 4.00
CA SER A 96 -5.03 14.22 2.64
C SER A 96 -6.33 14.10 1.85
N MET A 97 -7.32 13.37 2.38
CA MET A 97 -8.57 13.05 1.68
C MET A 97 -9.81 13.53 2.44
N TYR A 98 -9.77 13.55 3.77
CA TYR A 98 -10.88 13.95 4.62
C TYR A 98 -10.47 15.03 5.62
N GLU A 99 -11.46 15.74 6.16
CA GLU A 99 -11.24 16.72 7.22
C GLU A 99 -10.94 16.00 8.56
N PRO A 100 -9.80 16.29 9.22
CA PRO A 100 -9.39 15.61 10.46
C PRO A 100 -10.44 15.65 11.58
N GLU A 101 -11.14 16.77 11.72
CA GLU A 101 -12.16 17.01 12.76
C GLU A 101 -13.38 16.12 12.63
N LYS A 102 -13.69 15.68 11.41
CA LYS A 102 -14.82 14.77 11.11
C LYS A 102 -14.40 13.30 11.24
N MET A 103 -13.12 13.03 11.48
CA MET A 103 -12.59 11.68 11.62
C MET A 103 -12.59 11.23 13.08
N GLY A 104 -13.11 10.03 13.33
CA GLY A 104 -13.03 9.41 14.65
C GLY A 104 -11.60 9.01 15.05
N ILE A 105 -11.46 8.46 16.25
CA ILE A 105 -10.16 8.00 16.78
C ILE A 105 -9.70 6.74 16.02
N HIS A 106 -8.44 6.73 15.61
CA HIS A 106 -7.83 5.66 14.82
C HIS A 106 -6.93 4.70 15.63
N LYS A 107 -6.91 4.83 16.96
CA LYS A 107 -6.04 4.03 17.85
C LYS A 107 -6.15 2.51 17.67
N ASN A 108 -7.34 2.02 17.30
CA ASN A 108 -7.61 0.59 17.15
C ASN A 108 -7.19 0.03 15.78
N ARG A 109 -6.60 0.85 14.91
CA ARG A 109 -6.11 0.38 13.62
C ARG A 109 -4.78 -0.36 13.83
N PRO A 110 -4.66 -1.62 13.36
CA PRO A 110 -3.51 -2.45 13.65
C PRO A 110 -2.20 -1.84 13.14
N GLU A 111 -2.23 -1.13 12.00
CA GLU A 111 -1.04 -0.48 11.45
C GLU A 111 -0.50 0.63 12.36
N PHE A 112 -1.37 1.43 13.00
CA PHE A 112 -0.94 2.47 13.94
C PHE A 112 -0.40 1.87 15.23
N TYR A 113 -1.08 0.84 15.77
CA TYR A 113 -0.61 0.13 16.95
C TYR A 113 0.79 -0.46 16.74
N GLN A 114 0.98 -1.19 15.64
CA GLN A 114 2.28 -1.77 15.29
C GLN A 114 3.35 -0.69 15.09
N ALA A 115 3.04 0.41 14.41
CA ALA A 115 4.00 1.50 14.20
C ALA A 115 4.49 2.12 15.52
N LEU A 116 3.59 2.37 16.45
CA LEU A 116 3.92 3.00 17.74
C LEU A 116 4.69 2.08 18.70
N HIS A 117 4.59 0.76 18.55
CA HIS A 117 5.24 -0.22 19.44
C HIS A 117 6.46 -0.92 18.82
N ASN A 118 6.42 -1.21 17.51
CA ASN A 118 7.41 -2.04 16.81
C ASN A 118 8.26 -1.25 15.80
N GLY A 119 8.01 0.07 15.65
CA GLY A 119 8.78 0.94 14.75
C GLY A 119 8.27 1.01 13.31
N ASN A 120 7.37 0.11 12.90
CA ASN A 120 6.53 0.21 11.71
C ASN A 120 5.33 -0.73 11.83
N GLY A 121 4.30 -0.48 11.04
CA GLY A 121 3.11 -1.31 10.99
C GLY A 121 2.57 -1.42 9.59
N MET A 122 1.94 -2.55 9.27
CA MET A 122 1.27 -2.72 8.00
C MET A 122 -0.03 -3.51 8.15
N GLU A 123 -0.99 -3.20 7.28
CA GLU A 123 -2.25 -3.91 7.20
C GLU A 123 -2.71 -3.93 5.74
N THR A 124 -3.14 -5.10 5.26
CA THR A 124 -3.87 -5.18 3.99
C THR A 124 -5.34 -5.42 4.30
N ARG A 125 -6.21 -4.52 3.85
CA ARG A 125 -7.65 -4.63 4.11
C ARG A 125 -8.44 -4.41 2.83
N TYR A 126 -9.55 -5.12 2.72
CA TYR A 126 -10.56 -4.79 1.72
C TYR A 126 -11.28 -3.49 2.11
N SER A 127 -11.25 -2.50 1.24
CA SER A 127 -12.00 -1.27 1.41
C SER A 127 -13.39 -1.46 0.83
N GLU A 128 -14.41 -1.61 1.69
CA GLU A 128 -15.80 -1.77 1.25
C GLU A 128 -16.30 -0.57 0.43
N THR A 129 -15.89 0.64 0.80
CA THR A 129 -16.27 1.87 0.12
C THR A 129 -15.64 2.00 -1.28
N ALA A 130 -14.46 1.42 -1.46
CA ALA A 130 -13.73 1.46 -2.74
C ALA A 130 -13.83 0.14 -3.54
N GLY A 131 -14.38 -0.92 -2.95
CA GLY A 131 -14.53 -2.24 -3.56
C GLY A 131 -13.22 -2.99 -3.82
N ILE A 132 -12.10 -2.60 -3.18
CA ILE A 132 -10.75 -3.02 -3.58
C ILE A 132 -9.84 -3.26 -2.37
N ARG A 133 -8.83 -4.13 -2.51
CA ARG A 133 -7.80 -4.28 -1.46
C ARG A 133 -6.87 -3.08 -1.43
N MET A 134 -6.65 -2.57 -0.23
CA MET A 134 -5.77 -1.46 0.09
C MET A 134 -4.63 -1.96 0.98
N LEU A 135 -3.41 -1.48 0.72
CA LEU A 135 -2.28 -1.65 1.61
C LEU A 135 -2.08 -0.37 2.41
N TYR A 136 -2.02 -0.52 3.73
CA TYR A 136 -1.75 0.54 4.69
C TYR A 136 -0.38 0.29 5.32
N VAL A 137 0.49 1.30 5.31
CA VAL A 137 1.81 1.24 5.96
C VAL A 137 1.94 2.44 6.86
N ALA A 138 2.33 2.21 8.11
CA ALA A 138 2.49 3.23 9.13
C ALA A 138 3.89 3.22 9.76
N VAL A 139 4.40 4.41 10.06
CA VAL A 139 5.73 4.65 10.65
C VAL A 139 5.58 5.68 11.77
N PRO A 140 6.20 5.47 12.95
CA PRO A 140 6.12 6.41 14.04
C PRO A 140 6.97 7.66 13.77
N PHE A 141 6.60 8.77 14.37
CA PHE A 141 7.43 9.97 14.49
C PHE A 141 7.32 10.53 15.90
N GLN A 142 8.33 11.30 16.29
CA GLN A 142 8.33 12.05 17.54
C GLN A 142 9.01 13.39 17.29
N GLN A 143 8.35 14.47 17.70
CA GLN A 143 8.86 15.84 17.60
C GLN A 143 8.48 16.62 18.85
N GLY A 144 9.48 16.88 19.71
CA GLY A 144 9.23 17.39 21.05
C GLY A 144 8.28 16.47 21.83
N GLU A 145 7.19 17.05 22.32
CA GLU A 145 6.12 16.33 23.04
C GLU A 145 5.13 15.61 22.10
N ILE A 146 5.16 15.89 20.80
CA ILE A 146 4.23 15.25 19.86
C ILE A 146 4.80 13.90 19.44
N LYS A 147 4.22 12.83 19.98
CA LYS A 147 4.45 11.45 19.54
C LYS A 147 3.25 10.99 18.72
N GLY A 148 3.53 10.34 17.59
CA GLY A 148 2.48 9.93 16.66
C GLY A 148 2.95 8.95 15.60
N ALA A 149 2.10 8.74 14.59
CA ALA A 149 2.42 7.91 13.45
C ALA A 149 1.88 8.51 12.14
N VAL A 150 2.65 8.34 11.08
CA VAL A 150 2.26 8.65 9.71
C VAL A 150 1.83 7.36 9.04
N ARG A 151 0.71 7.37 8.33
CA ARG A 151 0.22 6.26 7.53
C ARG A 151 0.03 6.67 6.08
N LEU A 152 0.54 5.85 5.17
CA LEU A 152 0.22 5.92 3.74
C LEU A 152 -0.69 4.77 3.36
N ALA A 153 -1.62 5.03 2.43
CA ALA A 153 -2.52 4.03 1.88
C ALA A 153 -2.51 4.07 0.35
N ARG A 154 -2.32 2.89 -0.28
CA ARG A 154 -2.36 2.72 -1.74
C ARG A 154 -3.24 1.53 -2.12
N SER A 155 -3.96 1.69 -3.22
CA SER A 155 -4.76 0.62 -3.80
C SER A 155 -3.89 -0.47 -4.43
N LEU A 156 -4.29 -1.72 -4.24
CA LEU A 156 -3.71 -2.88 -4.92
C LEU A 156 -4.48 -3.24 -6.20
N THR A 157 -5.39 -2.40 -6.68
CA THR A 157 -6.20 -2.64 -7.90
C THR A 157 -5.38 -3.01 -9.13
N GLN A 158 -4.21 -2.40 -9.33
CA GLN A 158 -3.37 -2.71 -10.48
C GLN A 158 -2.89 -4.18 -10.45
N VAL A 159 -2.71 -4.74 -9.25
CA VAL A 159 -2.40 -6.16 -9.07
C VAL A 159 -3.65 -6.99 -9.36
N GLU A 160 -4.79 -6.66 -8.75
CA GLU A 160 -6.00 -7.50 -8.85
C GLU A 160 -6.59 -7.51 -10.27
N ALA A 161 -6.52 -6.40 -11.01
CA ALA A 161 -7.04 -6.29 -12.37
C ALA A 161 -6.28 -7.17 -13.39
N PHE A 162 -5.00 -7.45 -13.16
CA PHE A 162 -4.21 -8.35 -14.01
C PHE A 162 -4.62 -9.82 -13.83
N TYR A 163 -5.07 -10.19 -12.62
CA TYR A 163 -5.44 -11.56 -12.28
C TYR A 163 -6.86 -11.94 -12.66
N HIS A 164 -7.81 -11.00 -12.66
CA HIS A 164 -9.19 -11.30 -13.09
C HIS A 164 -9.33 -11.53 -14.61
N ARG A 165 -8.27 -11.33 -15.40
CA ARG A 165 -8.26 -11.48 -16.86
C ARG A 165 -7.49 -12.70 -17.37
N VAL A 166 -6.85 -13.47 -16.49
CA VAL A 166 -6.11 -14.71 -16.79
C VAL A 166 -6.89 -15.88 -16.24
#